data_AF-A0A535V1D7-F1
#
_entry.id   AF-A0A535V1D7-F1
#
_cell.length_a   1.000
_cell.length_b   1.000
_cell.length_c   1.000
_cell.angle_alpha   90.00
_cell.angle_beta   90.00
_cell.angle_gamma   90.00
#
_symmetry.space_group_name_H-M   'P 1'
#
loop_
_entity.id
_entity.type
_entity.pdbx_description
1 polymer ?
#
loop_
_entity_poly.entity_id
_entity_poly.type
_entity_poly.pdbx_seq_one_letter_code
_entity_poly.pdbx_strand_id
1 'polypeptide(L)'
;MARRPRIPRELTTRPFTLDEARAAGLTLSALRGLAWRRLGSRLYCWKHVPDDPWRLLKGCQNMLPADSVFVGRTAGWLHRLELRPADPVEVAVPGARLRSRAGLSVRHVGIEPGETVKVRGLLATNLHRTLLDLCARSTVVESLIALDSACRARLTDREKLRGYADCARGRPGARRFRKLVEVAEPAESPMETRLRWLLINARLTRPEVQTNLHDDQGRFLGRADLYYPGAHLVIEFDGGNHRERLVSDDRRQNLLVNAGFRVLRFTAADVGARPDAVEAQVRGLLLDHRPGDDRRVEVRGRSVGRAQEELREAGQAARILGQVVAREVRPLGAALKPQASQRPHALLVRRELSRRHLAEHSAIVDRELDV
;
A
#
# COMPACT_ATOMS: atom_id res chain seq x y z
N MET A 1 45.45 -2.29 23.39
CA MET A 1 44.87 -2.32 22.03
C MET A 1 43.51 -3.00 22.08
N ALA A 2 42.43 -2.35 21.65
CA ALA A 2 41.11 -2.99 21.59
C ALA A 2 41.16 -4.17 20.60
N ARG A 3 40.84 -5.37 21.07
CA ARG A 3 40.85 -6.60 20.27
C ARG A 3 39.88 -6.41 19.10
N ARG A 4 40.37 -6.36 17.86
CA ARG A 4 39.51 -6.27 16.66
C ARG A 4 38.50 -7.42 16.73
N PRO A 5 37.19 -7.16 16.62
CA PRO A 5 36.20 -8.22 16.70
C PRO A 5 36.46 -9.22 15.56
N ARG A 6 36.64 -10.50 15.90
CA ARG A 6 36.72 -11.57 14.91
C ARG A 6 35.33 -11.74 14.31
N ILE A 7 35.18 -11.42 13.03
CA ILE A 7 33.90 -11.50 12.30
C ILE A 7 33.92 -12.80 11.48
N PRO A 8 33.16 -13.84 11.86
CA PRO A 8 33.09 -15.07 11.08
C PRO A 8 32.51 -14.80 9.69
N ARG A 9 33.19 -15.27 8.63
CA ARG A 9 32.79 -15.02 7.23
C ARG A 9 31.40 -15.58 6.90
N GLU A 10 31.00 -16.66 7.55
CA GLU A 10 29.66 -17.27 7.39
C GLU A 10 28.51 -16.37 7.88
N LEU A 11 28.80 -15.41 8.77
CA LEU A 11 27.78 -14.53 9.37
C LEU A 11 27.71 -13.13 8.72
N THR A 12 28.42 -12.91 7.61
CA THR A 12 28.48 -11.60 6.93
C THR A 12 27.51 -11.44 5.77
N THR A 13 26.81 -12.51 5.36
CA THR A 13 26.02 -12.51 4.12
C THR A 13 24.51 -12.45 4.34
N ARG A 14 24.02 -12.93 5.48
CA ARG A 14 22.58 -13.03 5.79
C ARG A 14 22.29 -12.82 7.28
N PRO A 15 21.03 -12.56 7.65
CA PRO A 15 20.58 -12.70 9.03
C PRO A 15 20.86 -14.12 9.54
N PHE A 16 21.22 -14.18 10.82
CA PHE A 16 21.58 -15.42 11.50
C PHE A 16 21.02 -15.46 12.94
N THR A 17 20.84 -16.68 13.44
CA THR A 17 20.30 -16.93 14.78
C THR A 17 21.38 -16.82 15.84
N LEU A 18 20.98 -16.66 17.10
CA LEU A 18 21.92 -16.74 18.23
C LEU A 18 22.64 -18.10 18.28
N ASP A 19 21.99 -19.19 17.87
CA ASP A 19 22.60 -20.52 17.92
C ASP A 19 23.61 -20.72 16.79
N GLU A 20 23.34 -20.18 15.59
CA GLU A 20 24.33 -20.07 14.51
C GLU A 20 25.53 -19.21 14.94
N ALA A 21 25.27 -18.10 15.65
CA ALA A 21 26.34 -17.25 16.18
C ALA A 21 27.23 -18.00 17.18
N ARG A 22 26.62 -18.78 18.08
CA ARG A 22 27.33 -19.61 19.06
C ARG A 22 28.14 -20.71 18.39
N ALA A 23 27.59 -21.37 17.38
CA ALA A 23 28.31 -22.37 16.58
C ALA A 23 29.53 -21.75 15.89
N ALA A 24 29.43 -20.49 15.45
CA ALA A 24 30.54 -19.71 14.89
C ALA A 24 31.52 -19.14 15.95
N GLY A 25 31.35 -19.48 17.23
CA GLY A 25 32.21 -19.03 18.33
C GLY A 25 31.95 -17.62 18.85
N LEU A 26 30.80 -17.01 18.53
CA LEU A 26 30.41 -15.71 19.06
C LEU A 26 29.64 -15.81 20.38
N THR A 27 29.98 -14.95 21.32
CA THR A 27 29.25 -14.77 22.58
C THR A 27 28.13 -13.74 22.44
N LEU A 28 27.16 -13.78 23.36
CA LEU A 28 26.14 -12.73 23.46
C LEU A 28 26.73 -11.34 23.70
N SER A 29 27.82 -11.24 24.46
CA SER A 29 28.52 -9.97 24.68
C SER A 29 29.15 -9.44 23.39
N ALA A 30 29.73 -10.31 22.55
CA ALA A 30 30.27 -9.92 21.25
C ALA A 30 29.18 -9.35 20.31
N LEU A 31 27.98 -9.93 20.35
CA LEU A 31 26.82 -9.49 19.56
C LEU A 31 26.21 -8.14 19.99
N ARG A 32 26.59 -7.62 21.16
CA ARG A 32 26.22 -6.26 21.59
C ARG A 32 27.12 -5.18 20.98
N GLY A 33 28.23 -5.55 20.36
CA GLY A 33 29.15 -4.62 19.73
C GLY A 33 28.59 -4.01 18.43
N LEU A 34 29.15 -2.86 18.03
CA LEU A 34 28.73 -2.07 16.86
C LEU A 34 28.85 -2.82 15.51
N ALA A 35 29.54 -3.95 15.46
CA ALA A 35 29.66 -4.79 14.27
C ALA A 35 28.33 -5.46 13.87
N TRP A 36 27.36 -5.52 14.78
CA TRP A 36 26.13 -6.29 14.62
C TRP A 36 24.91 -5.41 14.81
N ARG A 37 23.88 -5.66 14.01
CA ARG A 37 22.55 -5.10 14.18
C ARG A 37 21.62 -6.20 14.66
N ARG A 38 20.93 -5.95 15.77
CA ARG A 38 19.88 -6.83 16.29
C ARG A 38 18.61 -6.58 15.48
N LEU A 39 18.15 -7.59 14.75
CA LEU A 39 16.92 -7.55 13.95
C LEU A 39 15.70 -8.03 14.75
N GLY A 40 15.95 -8.76 15.83
CA GLY A 40 14.92 -9.26 16.73
C GLY A 40 15.52 -10.04 17.89
N SER A 41 14.67 -10.70 18.66
CA SER A 41 15.10 -11.57 19.75
C SER A 41 15.72 -12.83 19.14
N ARG A 42 17.03 -12.97 19.40
CA ARG A 42 17.89 -14.04 18.87
C ARG A 42 18.13 -14.00 17.36
N LEU A 43 17.82 -12.89 16.68
CA LEU A 43 18.11 -12.68 15.26
C LEU A 43 19.02 -11.47 15.09
N TYR A 44 20.15 -11.69 14.43
CA TYR A 44 21.21 -10.71 14.25
C TYR A 44 21.62 -10.65 12.79
N CYS A 45 22.24 -9.54 12.39
CA CYS A 45 22.93 -9.42 11.12
C CYS A 45 24.20 -8.60 11.29
N TRP A 46 25.16 -8.83 10.41
CA TRP A 46 26.35 -7.97 10.33
C TRP A 46 25.97 -6.58 9.82
N LYS A 47 26.53 -5.51 10.40
CA LYS A 47 26.12 -4.12 10.16
C LYS A 47 26.18 -3.68 8.70
N HIS A 48 27.06 -4.30 7.92
CA HIS A 48 27.27 -3.97 6.51
C HIS A 48 26.34 -4.76 5.57
N VAL A 49 25.54 -5.70 6.09
CA VAL A 49 24.47 -6.33 5.32
C VAL A 49 23.41 -5.25 5.04
N PRO A 50 23.11 -4.95 3.76
CA PRO A 50 22.07 -4.00 3.41
C PRO A 50 20.77 -4.35 4.11
N ASP A 51 20.10 -3.32 4.62
CA ASP A 51 18.77 -3.48 5.19
C ASP A 51 17.79 -3.81 4.06
N ASP A 52 17.36 -5.07 4.02
CA ASP A 52 16.46 -5.61 3.01
C ASP A 52 15.38 -6.43 3.74
N PRO A 53 14.13 -5.96 3.73
CA PRO A 53 13.03 -6.68 4.33
C PRO A 53 12.88 -8.13 3.83
N TRP A 54 13.21 -8.41 2.56
CA TRP A 54 13.15 -9.79 2.04
C TRP A 54 14.15 -10.70 2.75
N ARG A 55 15.37 -10.21 3.02
CA ARG A 55 16.38 -10.96 3.77
C ARG A 55 15.96 -11.16 5.22
N LEU A 56 15.36 -10.15 5.84
CA LEU A 56 14.81 -10.26 7.19
C LEU A 56 13.75 -11.36 7.25
N LEU A 57 12.75 -11.32 6.37
CA LEU A 57 11.65 -12.29 6.35
C LEU A 57 12.15 -13.71 6.04
N LYS A 58 13.10 -13.86 5.12
CA LYS A 58 13.70 -15.17 4.83
C LYS A 58 14.51 -15.70 6.03
N GLY A 59 15.24 -14.83 6.72
CA GLY A 59 15.92 -15.16 7.97
C GLY A 59 14.95 -15.60 9.06
N CYS A 60 13.85 -14.86 9.23
CA CYS A 60 12.77 -15.25 10.14
C CYS A 60 12.17 -16.61 9.77
N GLN A 61 11.85 -16.86 8.50
CA GLN A 61 11.28 -18.13 8.04
C GLN A 61 12.17 -19.34 8.39
N ASN A 62 13.50 -19.19 8.31
CA ASN A 62 14.44 -20.26 8.66
C ASN A 62 14.47 -20.58 10.17
N MET A 63 13.99 -19.65 11.03
CA MET A 63 13.88 -19.84 12.48
C MET A 63 12.52 -20.37 12.93
N LEU A 64 11.56 -20.37 12.00
CA LEU A 64 10.16 -20.67 12.27
C LEU A 64 9.84 -22.07 11.75
N PRO A 65 8.85 -22.77 12.35
CA PRO A 65 8.30 -23.99 11.77
C PRO A 65 7.93 -23.82 10.29
N ALA A 66 8.09 -24.87 9.48
CA ALA A 66 7.93 -24.82 8.03
C ALA A 66 6.51 -24.40 7.57
N ASP A 67 5.51 -24.64 8.41
CA ASP A 67 4.10 -24.30 8.23
C ASP A 67 3.73 -22.91 8.75
N SER A 68 4.71 -22.12 9.22
CA SER A 68 4.48 -20.76 9.68
C SER A 68 4.01 -19.86 8.53
N VAL A 69 2.98 -19.06 8.82
CA VAL A 69 2.33 -18.18 7.85
C VAL A 69 2.58 -16.72 8.23
N PHE A 70 3.14 -15.91 7.34
CA PHE A 70 3.18 -14.46 7.54
C PHE A 70 1.77 -13.87 7.46
N VAL A 71 1.43 -12.97 8.39
CA VAL A 71 0.07 -12.42 8.55
C VAL A 71 0.09 -10.89 8.67
N GLY A 72 -1.11 -10.30 8.70
CA GLY A 72 -1.31 -8.87 8.99
C GLY A 72 -0.45 -7.93 8.16
N ARG A 73 0.29 -7.02 8.80
CA ARG A 73 1.11 -6.02 8.10
C ARG A 73 2.25 -6.65 7.30
N THR A 74 2.76 -7.80 7.75
CA THR A 74 3.81 -8.53 7.01
C THR A 74 3.25 -9.14 5.74
N ALA A 75 2.11 -9.82 5.83
CA ALA A 75 1.42 -10.34 4.65
C ALA A 75 1.01 -9.21 3.70
N GLY A 76 0.51 -8.09 4.23
CA GLY A 76 0.13 -6.94 3.41
C GLY A 76 1.33 -6.35 2.65
N TRP A 77 2.48 -6.24 3.29
CA TRP A 77 3.70 -5.82 2.61
C TRP A 77 4.16 -6.85 1.54
N LEU A 78 4.06 -8.16 1.82
CA LEU A 78 4.34 -9.21 0.83
C LEU A 78 3.43 -9.10 -0.40
N HIS A 79 2.17 -8.72 -0.21
CA HIS A 79 1.20 -8.41 -1.27
C HIS A 79 1.43 -7.06 -1.97
N ARG A 80 2.50 -6.34 -1.61
CA ARG A 80 2.84 -5.01 -2.16
C ARG A 80 1.81 -3.93 -1.85
N LEU A 81 1.05 -4.09 -0.77
CA LEU A 81 0.18 -3.02 -0.27
C LEU A 81 1.02 -1.86 0.25
N GLU A 82 0.43 -0.66 0.34
CA GLU A 82 1.09 0.55 0.85
C GLU A 82 1.26 0.54 2.36
N LEU A 83 2.01 -0.44 2.83
CA LEU A 83 2.37 -0.64 4.21
C LEU A 83 3.89 -0.58 4.31
N ARG A 84 4.39 -0.02 5.40
CA ARG A 84 5.81 -0.15 5.72
C ARG A 84 6.16 -1.63 5.94
N PRO A 85 7.38 -2.06 5.58
CA PRO A 85 7.91 -3.35 6.03
C PRO A 85 7.67 -3.52 7.52
N ALA A 86 7.11 -4.66 7.91
CA ALA A 86 6.63 -4.85 9.27
C ALA A 86 7.80 -4.95 10.26
N ASP A 87 7.77 -4.10 11.27
CA ASP A 87 8.56 -4.22 12.49
C ASP A 87 7.61 -4.00 13.69
N PRO A 88 7.27 -5.06 14.46
CA PRO A 88 7.79 -6.42 14.34
C PRO A 88 7.23 -7.20 13.14
N VAL A 89 7.96 -8.23 12.71
CA VAL A 89 7.48 -9.22 11.73
C VAL A 89 6.31 -9.99 12.34
N GLU A 90 5.21 -10.14 11.60
CA GLU A 90 3.97 -10.76 12.07
C GLU A 90 3.80 -12.14 11.45
N VAL A 91 3.65 -13.16 12.29
CA VAL A 91 3.52 -14.56 11.87
C VAL A 91 2.42 -15.25 12.66
N ALA A 92 1.71 -16.18 12.02
CA ALA A 92 0.90 -17.19 12.68
C ALA A 92 1.59 -18.54 12.55
N VAL A 93 1.60 -19.31 13.65
CA VAL A 93 2.23 -20.63 13.67
C VAL A 93 1.16 -21.65 14.09
N PRO A 94 0.58 -22.40 13.14
CA PRO A 94 -0.36 -23.47 13.44
C PRO A 94 0.29 -24.52 14.36
N GLY A 95 -0.46 -25.05 15.34
CA GLY A 95 -0.05 -26.19 16.16
C GLY A 95 1.12 -25.97 17.15
N ALA A 96 1.91 -24.90 17.02
CA ALA A 96 3.07 -24.66 17.89
C ALA A 96 2.82 -23.56 18.94
N ARG A 97 3.34 -23.79 20.15
CA ARG A 97 3.38 -22.77 21.23
C ARG A 97 4.58 -21.84 21.05
N LEU A 98 4.64 -21.11 19.95
CA LEU A 98 5.64 -20.07 19.75
C LEU A 98 5.19 -18.77 20.44
N ARG A 99 6.06 -18.15 21.24
CA ARG A 99 5.78 -16.85 21.87
C ARG A 99 6.33 -15.68 21.07
N SER A 100 5.60 -14.57 21.09
CA SER A 100 6.08 -13.26 20.64
C SER A 100 7.37 -12.88 21.35
N ARG A 101 8.22 -12.16 20.62
CA ARG A 101 9.55 -11.73 21.08
C ARG A 101 9.95 -10.45 20.34
N ALA A 102 10.98 -9.74 20.78
CA ALA A 102 11.43 -8.52 20.08
C ALA A 102 11.62 -8.78 18.56
N GLY A 103 11.08 -7.91 17.69
CA GLY A 103 11.13 -8.06 16.23
C GLY A 103 10.24 -9.15 15.62
N LEU A 104 9.52 -9.95 16.42
CA LEU A 104 8.60 -11.00 15.94
C LEU A 104 7.31 -11.06 16.79
N SER A 105 6.19 -10.68 16.19
CA SER A 105 4.84 -10.83 16.75
C SER A 105 4.23 -12.14 16.28
N VAL A 106 3.99 -13.06 17.22
CA VAL A 106 3.33 -14.34 16.95
C VAL A 106 1.84 -14.20 17.23
N ARG A 107 1.03 -14.70 16.30
CA ARG A 107 -0.42 -14.71 16.37
C ARG A 107 -0.93 -16.14 16.44
N HIS A 108 -1.80 -16.39 17.41
CA HIS A 108 -2.54 -17.64 17.52
C HIS A 108 -3.90 -17.42 16.87
N VAL A 109 -3.95 -17.63 15.55
CA VAL A 109 -5.17 -17.50 14.74
C VAL A 109 -5.34 -18.75 13.89
N GLY A 110 -6.59 -19.21 13.77
CA GLY A 110 -6.94 -20.25 12.80
C GLY A 110 -6.75 -19.73 11.37
N ILE A 111 -6.14 -20.56 10.54
CA ILE A 111 -5.94 -20.31 9.11
C ILE A 111 -6.52 -21.50 8.38
N GLU A 112 -7.61 -21.28 7.65
CA GLU A 112 -8.32 -22.33 6.94
C GLU A 112 -7.57 -22.72 5.64
N PRO A 113 -7.79 -23.95 5.13
CA PRO A 113 -7.34 -24.32 3.80
C PRO A 113 -7.80 -23.29 2.75
N GLY A 114 -6.89 -22.86 1.87
CA GLY A 114 -7.15 -21.83 0.87
C GLY A 114 -6.97 -20.38 1.35
N GLU A 115 -6.76 -20.15 2.65
CA GLU A 115 -6.46 -18.81 3.17
C GLU A 115 -4.99 -18.41 3.07
N THR A 116 -4.15 -19.26 2.47
CA THR A 116 -2.71 -19.03 2.33
C THR A 116 -2.26 -19.04 0.89
N VAL A 117 -1.15 -18.36 0.63
CA VAL A 117 -0.48 -18.32 -0.67
C VAL A 117 1.03 -18.21 -0.47
N LYS A 118 1.82 -18.72 -1.42
CA LYS A 118 3.27 -18.52 -1.43
C LYS A 118 3.60 -17.24 -2.21
N VAL A 119 4.23 -16.28 -1.55
CA VAL A 119 4.77 -15.07 -2.16
C VAL A 119 6.30 -15.17 -2.16
N ARG A 120 6.91 -15.34 -3.34
CA ARG A 120 8.37 -15.54 -3.48
C ARG A 120 8.93 -16.62 -2.55
N GLY A 121 8.17 -17.71 -2.38
CA GLY A 121 8.54 -18.85 -1.52
C GLY A 121 8.30 -18.65 -0.02
N LEU A 122 7.70 -17.53 0.41
CA LEU A 122 7.26 -17.30 1.79
C LEU A 122 5.75 -17.56 1.89
N LEU A 123 5.32 -18.34 2.87
CA LEU A 123 3.90 -18.62 3.09
C LEU A 123 3.26 -17.42 3.79
N ALA A 124 2.18 -16.88 3.25
CA ALA A 124 1.44 -15.75 3.81
C ALA A 124 -0.06 -15.96 3.71
N THR A 125 -0.86 -15.27 4.52
CA THR A 125 -2.30 -15.22 4.27
C THR A 125 -2.57 -14.62 2.89
N ASN A 126 -3.62 -15.10 2.20
CA ASN A 126 -4.00 -14.57 0.89
C ASN A 126 -4.46 -13.10 1.01
N LEU A 127 -4.62 -12.42 -0.13
CA LEU A 127 -4.90 -10.98 -0.15
C LEU A 127 -6.17 -10.61 0.63
N HIS A 128 -7.28 -11.30 0.38
CA HIS A 128 -8.57 -10.99 1.00
C HIS A 128 -8.56 -11.26 2.51
N ARG A 129 -7.95 -12.38 2.93
CA ARG A 129 -7.72 -12.69 4.35
C ARG A 129 -6.84 -11.63 5.01
N THR A 130 -5.78 -11.19 4.34
CA THR A 130 -4.89 -10.14 4.81
C THR A 130 -5.63 -8.82 5.03
N LEU A 131 -6.43 -8.39 4.05
CA LEU A 131 -7.20 -7.13 4.14
C LEU A 131 -8.24 -7.17 5.27
N LEU A 132 -8.89 -8.33 5.48
CA LEU A 132 -9.78 -8.56 6.63
C LEU A 132 -9.04 -8.46 7.97
N ASP A 133 -7.90 -9.15 8.10
CA ASP A 133 -7.09 -9.12 9.32
C ASP A 133 -6.56 -7.71 9.62
N LEU A 134 -6.23 -6.93 8.58
CA LEU A 134 -5.86 -5.52 8.72
C LEU A 134 -7.04 -4.69 9.25
N CYS A 135 -8.24 -4.90 8.73
CA CYS A 135 -9.47 -4.27 9.25
C CYS A 135 -9.75 -4.66 10.71
N ALA A 136 -9.34 -5.84 11.17
CA ALA A 136 -9.53 -6.23 12.56
C ALA A 136 -8.56 -5.52 13.54
N ARG A 137 -7.41 -5.03 13.06
CA ARG A 137 -6.27 -4.70 13.94
C ARG A 137 -5.56 -3.38 13.66
N SER A 138 -5.85 -2.75 12.53
CA SER A 138 -5.33 -1.43 12.19
C SER A 138 -6.41 -0.38 12.45
N THR A 139 -6.01 0.89 12.45
CA THR A 139 -6.97 2.00 12.43
C THR A 139 -7.83 1.92 11.17
N VAL A 140 -8.97 2.59 11.20
CA VAL A 140 -9.91 2.64 10.06
C VAL A 140 -9.21 3.16 8.80
N VAL A 141 -8.43 4.23 8.96
CA VAL A 141 -7.66 4.87 7.88
C VAL A 141 -6.60 3.95 7.31
N GLU A 142 -5.78 3.30 8.14
CA GLU A 142 -4.74 2.37 7.66
C GLU A 142 -5.34 1.16 6.94
N SER A 143 -6.51 0.71 7.40
CA SER A 143 -7.26 -0.36 6.75
C SER A 143 -7.78 0.06 5.37
N LEU A 144 -8.29 1.29 5.25
CA LEU A 144 -8.76 1.85 3.98
C LEU A 144 -7.60 2.06 3.00
N ILE A 145 -6.45 2.53 3.46
CA ILE A 145 -5.23 2.65 2.61
C ILE A 145 -4.83 1.29 2.03
N ALA A 146 -4.90 0.23 2.83
CA ALA A 146 -4.61 -1.12 2.37
C ALA A 146 -5.61 -1.59 1.29
N LEU A 147 -6.90 -1.30 1.47
CA LEU A 147 -7.96 -1.61 0.49
C LEU A 147 -7.77 -0.81 -0.80
N ASP A 148 -7.58 0.50 -0.70
CA ASP A 148 -7.38 1.40 -1.83
C ASP A 148 -6.14 1.02 -2.64
N SER A 149 -5.02 0.75 -1.98
CA SER A 149 -3.79 0.31 -2.66
C SER A 149 -3.96 -1.03 -3.37
N ALA A 150 -4.74 -1.96 -2.81
CA ALA A 150 -5.06 -3.22 -3.47
C ALA A 150 -5.92 -3.01 -4.73
N CYS A 151 -6.92 -2.12 -4.66
CA CYS A 151 -7.76 -1.72 -5.80
C CYS A 151 -6.94 -1.01 -6.89
N ARG A 152 -6.10 -0.05 -6.51
CA ARG A 152 -5.21 0.67 -7.44
C ARG A 152 -4.25 -0.28 -8.15
N ALA A 153 -3.63 -1.20 -7.42
CA ALA A 153 -2.72 -2.19 -7.97
C ALA A 153 -3.44 -3.30 -8.78
N ARG A 154 -4.78 -3.22 -8.90
CA ARG A 154 -5.64 -4.21 -9.57
C ARG A 154 -5.46 -5.63 -9.03
N LEU A 155 -5.10 -5.76 -7.76
CA LEU A 155 -5.00 -7.05 -7.07
C LEU A 155 -6.38 -7.58 -6.69
N THR A 156 -7.34 -6.67 -6.54
CA THR A 156 -8.75 -6.94 -6.31
C THR A 156 -9.58 -5.76 -6.82
N ASP A 157 -10.91 -5.86 -6.70
CA ASP A 157 -11.87 -4.82 -7.02
C ASP A 157 -13.01 -4.84 -5.99
N ARG A 158 -13.89 -3.82 -6.03
CA ARG A 158 -14.97 -3.69 -5.05
C ARG A 158 -15.95 -4.86 -5.07
N GLU A 159 -16.17 -5.47 -6.23
CA GLU A 159 -17.08 -6.61 -6.38
C GLU A 159 -16.52 -7.85 -5.67
N LYS A 160 -15.26 -8.20 -5.93
CA LYS A 160 -14.56 -9.29 -5.25
C LYS A 160 -14.46 -9.06 -3.75
N LEU A 161 -14.19 -7.83 -3.34
CA LEU A 161 -14.17 -7.45 -1.93
C LEU A 161 -15.53 -7.63 -1.25
N ARG A 162 -16.64 -7.25 -1.91
CA ARG A 162 -18.01 -7.48 -1.42
C ARG A 162 -18.31 -8.97 -1.30
N GLY A 163 -18.01 -9.75 -2.34
CA GLY A 163 -18.18 -11.21 -2.31
C GLY A 163 -17.43 -11.86 -1.14
N TYR A 164 -16.19 -11.44 -0.90
CA TYR A 164 -15.43 -11.92 0.26
C TYR A 164 -16.01 -11.43 1.60
N ALA A 165 -16.53 -10.21 1.68
CA ALA A 165 -17.17 -9.67 2.90
C ALA A 165 -18.42 -10.45 3.32
N ASP A 166 -19.11 -11.06 2.36
CA ASP A 166 -20.25 -11.95 2.62
C ASP A 166 -19.82 -13.29 3.18
N CYS A 167 -18.76 -13.89 2.63
CA CYS A 167 -18.18 -15.13 3.17
C CYS A 167 -17.52 -14.94 4.55
N ALA A 168 -17.04 -13.73 4.85
CA ALA A 168 -16.34 -13.42 6.10
C ALA A 168 -17.26 -13.06 7.28
N ARG A 169 -18.58 -13.22 7.17
CA ARG A 169 -19.54 -12.91 8.25
C ARG A 169 -19.18 -13.62 9.56
N GLY A 170 -19.33 -12.93 10.69
CA GLY A 170 -18.99 -13.43 12.02
C GLY A 170 -17.51 -13.40 12.38
N ARG A 171 -16.60 -13.12 11.43
CA ARG A 171 -15.16 -13.05 11.70
C ARG A 171 -14.75 -11.70 12.31
N PRO A 172 -13.69 -11.67 13.14
CA PRO A 172 -13.12 -10.41 13.61
C PRO A 172 -12.79 -9.46 12.45
N GLY A 173 -13.18 -8.20 12.59
CA GLY A 173 -12.98 -7.17 11.56
C GLY A 173 -13.99 -7.20 10.40
N ALA A 174 -14.86 -8.21 10.28
CA ALA A 174 -15.77 -8.33 9.13
C ALA A 174 -16.76 -7.16 9.00
N ARG A 175 -17.28 -6.63 10.13
CA ARG A 175 -18.15 -5.44 10.12
C ARG A 175 -17.41 -4.23 9.55
N ARG A 176 -16.18 -3.98 10.00
CA ARG A 176 -15.36 -2.85 9.54
C ARG A 176 -14.96 -3.03 8.08
N PHE A 177 -14.52 -4.24 7.71
CA PHE A 177 -14.19 -4.60 6.33
C PHE A 177 -15.37 -4.31 5.39
N ARG A 178 -16.57 -4.79 5.70
CA ARG A 178 -17.78 -4.51 4.89
C ARG A 178 -18.05 -3.01 4.72
N LYS A 179 -17.99 -2.23 5.81
CA LYS A 179 -18.18 -0.78 5.75
C LYS A 179 -17.12 -0.09 4.88
N LEU A 180 -15.85 -0.49 5.02
CA LEU A 180 -14.75 0.12 4.28
C LEU A 180 -14.73 -0.26 2.80
N VAL A 181 -15.18 -1.46 2.44
CA VAL A 181 -15.32 -1.89 1.04
C VAL A 181 -16.27 -0.96 0.27
N GLU A 182 -17.33 -0.47 0.90
CA GLU A 182 -18.26 0.46 0.26
C GLU A 182 -17.60 1.79 -0.10
N VAL A 183 -16.60 2.22 0.67
CA VAL A 183 -15.86 3.47 0.45
C VAL A 183 -14.47 3.26 -0.16
N ALA A 184 -14.09 2.03 -0.54
CA ALA A 184 -12.78 1.75 -1.12
C ALA A 184 -12.68 2.28 -2.57
N GLU A 185 -11.60 2.97 -2.89
CA GLU A 185 -11.33 3.61 -4.19
C GLU A 185 -9.86 3.45 -4.59
N PRO A 186 -9.49 3.47 -5.88
CA PRO A 186 -8.11 3.29 -6.32
C PRO A 186 -7.27 4.58 -6.14
N ALA A 187 -7.20 5.12 -4.93
CA ALA A 187 -6.39 6.31 -4.60
C ALA A 187 -4.90 6.09 -4.90
N GLU A 188 -4.22 7.13 -5.38
CA GLU A 188 -2.83 7.05 -5.87
C GLU A 188 -1.80 7.12 -4.76
N SER A 189 -2.17 7.68 -3.61
CA SER A 189 -1.32 7.77 -2.45
C SER A 189 -2.08 7.55 -1.14
N PRO A 190 -1.38 7.16 -0.06
CA PRO A 190 -1.98 7.04 1.27
C PRO A 190 -2.55 8.37 1.79
N MET A 191 -2.04 9.50 1.29
CA MET A 191 -2.48 10.82 1.74
C MET A 191 -3.78 11.25 1.07
N GLU A 192 -4.00 10.90 -0.19
CA GLU A 192 -5.31 11.04 -0.85
C GLU A 192 -6.38 10.23 -0.12
N THR A 193 -6.09 8.99 0.29
CA THR A 193 -7.02 8.20 1.11
C THR A 193 -7.32 8.87 2.44
N ARG A 194 -6.31 9.48 3.09
CA ARG A 194 -6.50 10.21 4.36
C ARG A 194 -7.38 11.43 4.20
N LEU A 195 -7.10 12.25 3.18
CA LEU A 195 -7.89 13.43 2.86
C LEU A 195 -9.34 13.04 2.53
N ARG A 196 -9.53 12.02 1.69
CA ARG A 196 -10.86 11.50 1.36
C ARG A 196 -11.60 10.96 2.58
N TRP A 197 -10.92 10.22 3.44
CA TRP A 197 -11.51 9.72 4.68
C TRP A 197 -11.92 10.86 5.62
N LEU A 198 -11.11 11.91 5.74
CA LEU A 198 -11.44 13.11 6.52
C LEU A 198 -12.78 13.70 6.04
N LEU A 199 -12.95 13.89 4.72
CA LEU A 199 -14.19 14.45 4.15
C LEU A 199 -15.40 13.53 4.36
N ILE A 200 -15.23 12.22 4.19
CA ILE A 200 -16.29 11.23 4.44
C ILE A 200 -16.68 11.21 5.92
N ASN A 201 -15.69 11.27 6.82
CA ASN A 201 -15.92 11.25 8.27
C ASN A 201 -16.63 12.53 8.75
N ALA A 202 -16.35 13.66 8.10
CA ALA A 202 -17.08 14.92 8.26
C ALA A 202 -18.53 14.91 7.71
N ARG A 203 -19.01 13.75 7.22
CA ARG A 203 -20.35 13.59 6.62
C ARG A 203 -20.59 14.51 5.43
N LEU A 204 -19.54 14.91 4.73
CA LEU A 204 -19.69 15.55 3.42
C LEU A 204 -20.15 14.51 2.41
N THR A 205 -20.75 14.97 1.31
CA THR A 205 -21.01 14.09 0.17
C THR A 205 -19.70 13.42 -0.25
N ARG A 206 -19.79 12.21 -0.79
CA ARG A 206 -18.60 11.48 -1.19
C ARG A 206 -18.04 12.11 -2.47
N PRO A 207 -16.75 12.52 -2.49
CA PRO A 207 -16.14 12.97 -3.74
C PRO A 207 -15.92 11.77 -4.67
N GLU A 208 -16.01 12.02 -5.97
CA GLU A 208 -15.45 11.13 -6.97
C GLU A 208 -13.91 11.11 -6.84
N VAL A 209 -13.28 10.01 -7.23
CA VAL A 209 -11.85 9.79 -7.03
C VAL A 209 -11.17 9.56 -8.37
N GLN A 210 -10.03 10.22 -8.59
CA GLN A 210 -9.21 10.04 -9.80
C GLN A 210 -10.01 10.34 -11.09
N THR A 211 -10.83 11.40 -11.07
CA THR A 211 -11.73 11.79 -12.17
C THR A 211 -11.00 12.59 -13.24
N ASN A 212 -11.15 12.19 -14.50
CA ASN A 212 -10.64 12.94 -15.65
C ASN A 212 -11.57 14.12 -15.97
N LEU A 213 -11.02 15.33 -15.96
CA LEU A 213 -11.74 16.56 -16.23
C LEU A 213 -11.49 17.02 -17.66
N HIS A 214 -12.55 17.50 -18.30
CA HIS A 214 -12.52 18.03 -19.65
C HIS A 214 -13.22 19.40 -19.67
N ASP A 215 -12.86 20.25 -20.63
CA ASP A 215 -13.62 21.48 -20.88
C ASP A 215 -14.87 21.22 -21.73
N ASP A 216 -15.63 22.29 -21.99
CA ASP A 216 -16.85 22.27 -22.81
C ASP A 216 -16.61 21.81 -24.26
N GLN A 217 -15.36 21.82 -24.72
CA GLN A 217 -14.95 21.34 -26.04
C GLN A 217 -14.47 19.87 -26.00
N GLY A 218 -14.54 19.23 -24.83
CA GLY A 218 -14.08 17.86 -24.60
C GLY A 218 -12.56 17.71 -24.51
N ARG A 219 -11.80 18.80 -24.40
CA ARG A 219 -10.34 18.74 -24.25
C ARG A 219 -9.97 18.36 -22.82
N PHE A 220 -9.05 17.42 -22.68
CA PHE A 220 -8.58 16.96 -21.37
C PHE A 220 -7.81 18.07 -20.64
N LEU A 221 -8.27 18.42 -19.43
CA LEU A 221 -7.67 19.45 -18.59
C LEU A 221 -6.73 18.86 -17.53
N GLY A 222 -7.01 17.64 -17.09
CA GLY A 222 -6.25 16.97 -16.05
C GLY A 222 -7.09 15.93 -15.33
N ARG A 223 -6.44 15.24 -14.39
CA ARG A 223 -7.10 14.28 -13.50
C ARG A 223 -7.07 14.82 -12.08
N ALA A 224 -8.23 14.88 -11.45
CA ALA A 224 -8.40 15.34 -10.08
C ALA A 224 -8.27 14.16 -9.10
N ASP A 225 -7.57 14.37 -7.98
CA ASP A 225 -7.50 13.36 -6.93
C ASP A 225 -8.89 13.10 -6.36
N LEU A 226 -9.60 14.17 -6.00
CA LEU A 226 -10.97 14.16 -5.52
C LEU A 226 -11.79 15.24 -6.25
N TYR A 227 -13.03 14.92 -6.61
CA TYR A 227 -13.89 15.83 -7.37
C TYR A 227 -15.34 15.81 -6.86
N TYR A 228 -15.93 17.00 -6.75
CA TYR A 228 -17.35 17.21 -6.47
C TYR A 228 -18.04 17.79 -7.71
N PRO A 229 -18.71 16.96 -8.53
CA PRO A 229 -19.32 17.40 -9.78
C PRO A 229 -20.31 18.54 -9.61
N GLY A 230 -21.30 18.36 -8.73
CA GLY A 230 -22.34 19.37 -8.46
C GLY A 230 -21.85 20.60 -7.70
N ALA A 231 -20.54 20.82 -7.60
CA ALA A 231 -19.94 22.05 -7.08
C ALA A 231 -18.76 22.52 -7.94
N HIS A 232 -18.45 21.82 -9.04
CA HIS A 232 -17.25 22.00 -9.87
C HIS A 232 -15.98 22.16 -9.02
N LEU A 233 -15.88 21.41 -7.92
CA LEU A 233 -14.83 21.55 -6.92
C LEU A 233 -13.83 20.40 -7.03
N VAL A 234 -12.60 20.74 -7.37
CA VAL A 234 -11.42 19.87 -7.39
C VAL A 234 -10.68 20.01 -6.07
N ILE A 235 -10.31 18.88 -5.48
CA ILE A 235 -9.46 18.84 -4.30
C ILE A 235 -8.24 17.99 -4.63
N GLU A 236 -7.05 18.57 -4.48
CA GLU A 236 -5.77 17.90 -4.73
C GLU A 236 -4.95 17.77 -3.45
N PHE A 237 -4.20 16.68 -3.34
CA PHE A 237 -3.20 16.52 -2.30
C PHE A 237 -1.82 16.96 -2.83
N ASP A 238 -1.21 17.94 -2.16
CA ASP A 238 0.15 18.36 -2.48
C ASP A 238 1.17 17.58 -1.62
N GLY A 239 1.88 16.66 -2.29
CA GLY A 239 2.95 15.86 -1.71
C GLY A 239 4.27 16.62 -1.46
N GLY A 240 4.34 17.92 -1.79
CA GLY A 240 5.47 18.81 -1.50
C GLY A 240 6.74 18.53 -2.29
N ASN A 241 6.67 17.77 -3.40
CA ASN A 241 7.84 17.27 -4.10
C ASN A 241 7.91 17.73 -5.57
N HIS A 242 8.96 18.54 -5.82
CA HIS A 242 9.62 18.90 -7.08
C HIS A 242 9.34 20.32 -7.58
N ARG A 243 10.30 21.24 -7.33
CA ARG A 243 10.37 22.58 -7.95
C ARG A 243 10.22 22.54 -9.48
N GLU A 244 10.64 21.44 -10.10
CA GLU A 244 10.55 21.19 -11.54
C GLU A 244 9.11 21.00 -12.04
N ARG A 245 8.13 20.71 -11.16
CA ARG A 245 6.71 20.51 -11.52
C ARG A 245 5.85 21.75 -11.36
N LEU A 246 6.32 22.76 -10.63
CA LEU A 246 5.55 23.98 -10.29
C LEU A 246 4.93 24.64 -11.54
N VAL A 247 5.73 24.84 -12.60
CA VAL A 247 5.23 25.49 -13.84
C VAL A 247 4.12 24.66 -14.51
N SER A 248 4.24 23.33 -14.51
CA SER A 248 3.21 22.45 -15.07
C SER A 248 1.95 22.46 -14.21
N ASP A 249 2.12 22.49 -12.89
CA ASP A 249 1.02 22.52 -11.92
C ASP A 249 0.25 23.85 -11.96
N ASP A 250 0.95 24.97 -12.16
CA ASP A 250 0.36 26.31 -12.32
C ASP A 250 -0.41 26.40 -13.64
N ARG A 251 0.17 25.91 -14.75
CA ARG A 251 -0.53 25.87 -16.05
C ARG A 251 -1.81 25.05 -15.96
N ARG A 252 -1.74 23.87 -15.33
CA ARG A 252 -2.90 23.00 -15.13
C ARG A 252 -3.96 23.67 -14.26
N GLN A 253 -3.55 24.33 -13.17
CA GLN A 253 -4.47 25.06 -12.32
C GLN A 253 -5.18 26.18 -13.08
N ASN A 254 -4.46 26.96 -13.89
CA ASN A 254 -5.05 28.01 -14.72
C ASN A 254 -6.07 27.44 -15.73
N LEU A 255 -5.78 26.28 -16.32
CA LEU A 255 -6.74 25.61 -17.22
C LEU A 255 -8.03 25.21 -16.50
N LEU A 256 -7.92 24.65 -15.29
CA LEU A 256 -9.08 24.28 -14.48
C LEU A 256 -9.89 25.52 -14.07
N VAL A 257 -9.23 26.57 -13.59
CA VAL A 257 -9.90 27.81 -13.19
C VAL A 257 -10.58 28.49 -14.38
N ASN A 258 -9.93 28.55 -15.54
CA ASN A 258 -10.52 29.11 -16.76
C ASN A 258 -11.72 28.31 -17.27
N ALA A 259 -11.76 27.01 -16.99
CA ALA A 259 -12.90 26.14 -17.28
C ALA A 259 -13.99 26.17 -16.18
N GLY A 260 -13.88 27.08 -15.20
CA GLY A 260 -14.88 27.28 -14.15
C GLY A 260 -14.77 26.34 -12.95
N PHE A 261 -13.70 25.54 -12.85
CA PHE A 261 -13.45 24.72 -11.69
C PHE A 261 -12.89 25.54 -10.53
N ARG A 262 -13.38 25.25 -9.32
CA ARG A 262 -12.76 25.70 -8.07
C ARG A 262 -11.75 24.65 -7.64
N VAL A 263 -10.55 25.06 -7.22
CA VAL A 263 -9.47 24.14 -6.85
C VAL A 263 -9.01 24.43 -5.42
N LEU A 264 -9.06 23.42 -4.56
CA LEU A 264 -8.43 23.44 -3.24
C LEU A 264 -7.24 22.46 -3.23
N ARG A 265 -6.12 22.89 -2.63
CA ARG A 265 -4.93 22.05 -2.44
C ARG A 265 -4.61 21.94 -0.96
N PHE A 266 -4.37 20.72 -0.51
CA PHE A 266 -4.02 20.45 0.89
C PHE A 266 -2.71 19.69 0.99
N THR A 267 -1.85 20.12 1.90
CA THR A 267 -0.59 19.45 2.23
C THR A 267 -0.79 18.43 3.34
N ALA A 268 0.24 17.62 3.62
CA ALA A 268 0.23 16.73 4.77
C ALA A 268 0.09 17.48 6.11
N ALA A 269 0.59 18.70 6.20
CA ALA A 269 0.45 19.53 7.40
C ALA A 269 -1.01 19.98 7.60
N ASP A 270 -1.73 20.29 6.53
CA ASP A 270 -3.14 20.68 6.60
C ASP A 270 -3.99 19.50 7.09
N VAL A 271 -3.86 18.35 6.44
CA VAL A 271 -4.62 17.14 6.77
C VAL A 271 -4.31 16.62 8.18
N GLY A 272 -3.05 16.73 8.61
CA GLY A 272 -2.61 16.21 9.91
C GLY A 272 -2.86 17.16 11.08
N ALA A 273 -2.61 18.46 10.91
CA ALA A 273 -2.61 19.43 12.01
C ALA A 273 -3.87 20.30 12.06
N ARG A 274 -4.60 20.45 10.94
CA ARG A 274 -5.77 21.34 10.84
C ARG A 274 -6.96 20.68 10.11
N PRO A 275 -7.39 19.46 10.51
CA PRO A 275 -8.45 18.75 9.80
C PRO A 275 -9.77 19.52 9.74
N ASP A 276 -10.13 20.23 10.81
CA ASP A 276 -11.37 21.02 10.88
C ASP A 276 -11.36 22.20 9.90
N ALA A 277 -10.18 22.80 9.65
CA ALA A 277 -10.02 23.87 8.67
C ALA A 277 -10.17 23.34 7.23
N VAL A 278 -9.63 22.15 6.95
CA VAL A 278 -9.83 21.45 5.67
C VAL A 278 -11.31 21.19 5.44
N GLU A 279 -11.98 20.63 6.44
CA GLU A 279 -13.43 20.38 6.38
C GLU A 279 -14.21 21.68 6.12
N ALA A 280 -13.97 22.73 6.92
CA ALA A 280 -14.71 23.97 6.83
C ALA A 280 -14.58 24.65 5.46
N GLN A 281 -13.37 24.62 4.86
CA GLN A 281 -13.13 25.16 3.52
C GLN A 281 -13.92 24.39 2.45
N VAL A 282 -13.87 23.06 2.50
CA VAL A 282 -14.61 22.23 1.53
C VAL A 282 -16.11 22.42 1.71
N ARG A 283 -16.61 22.37 2.95
CA ARG A 283 -18.03 22.55 3.27
C ARG A 283 -18.55 23.91 2.79
N GLY A 284 -17.79 24.99 3.01
CA GLY A 284 -18.13 26.33 2.53
C GLY A 284 -18.36 26.34 1.02
N LEU A 285 -17.41 25.81 0.25
CA LEU A 285 -17.54 25.77 -1.22
C LEU A 285 -18.69 24.86 -1.70
N LEU A 286 -19.00 23.78 -0.98
CA LEU A 286 -20.15 22.93 -1.29
C LEU A 286 -21.48 23.63 -1.02
N LEU A 287 -21.57 24.50 -0.01
CA LEU A 287 -22.78 25.25 0.33
C LEU A 287 -22.97 26.52 -0.52
N ASP A 288 -21.87 27.16 -0.92
CA ASP A 288 -21.89 28.35 -1.77
C ASP A 288 -22.41 28.04 -3.20
N HIS A 289 -22.38 26.78 -3.61
CA HIS A 289 -22.92 26.38 -4.91
C HIS A 289 -24.45 26.29 -4.84
N ARG A 290 -25.13 27.23 -5.49
CA ARG A 290 -26.59 27.22 -5.62
C ARG A 290 -27.03 26.31 -6.77
N PRO A 291 -28.09 25.50 -6.61
CA PRO A 291 -28.66 24.73 -7.72
C PRO A 291 -29.16 25.70 -8.80
N GLY A 292 -28.49 25.72 -9.95
CA GLY A 292 -28.78 26.67 -11.05
C GLY A 292 -27.55 27.11 -11.85
N ASP A 293 -26.33 26.84 -11.36
CA ASP A 293 -25.07 27.18 -12.04
C ASP A 293 -24.53 26.02 -12.91
N ASP A 294 -25.38 25.04 -13.25
CA ASP A 294 -25.04 23.85 -14.05
C ASP A 294 -24.68 24.23 -15.50
N ARG A 295 -23.42 24.61 -15.74
CA ARG A 295 -22.80 24.47 -17.05
C ARG A 295 -22.46 22.99 -17.23
N ARG A 296 -23.12 22.33 -18.18
CA ARG A 296 -22.98 20.90 -18.48
C ARG A 296 -21.51 20.53 -18.78
N VAL A 297 -20.80 20.04 -17.77
CA VAL A 297 -19.59 19.25 -17.98
C VAL A 297 -20.00 17.79 -18.10
N GLU A 298 -19.80 17.18 -19.27
CA GLU A 298 -19.94 15.73 -19.41
C GLU A 298 -18.87 15.04 -18.56
N VAL A 299 -19.25 14.61 -17.36
CA VAL A 299 -18.47 13.67 -16.56
C VAL A 299 -18.58 12.31 -17.23
N ARG A 300 -17.63 11.98 -18.12
CA ARG A 300 -17.46 10.61 -18.58
C ARG A 300 -16.79 9.79 -17.48
N GLY A 301 -17.60 9.37 -16.51
CA GLY A 301 -17.28 8.23 -15.66
C GLY A 301 -16.96 7.03 -16.56
N ARG A 302 -16.01 6.17 -16.14
CA ARG A 302 -15.67 4.94 -16.85
C ARG A 302 -16.95 4.12 -17.07
N SER A 303 -17.54 4.21 -18.26
CA SER A 303 -18.56 3.28 -18.68
C SER A 303 -17.86 1.95 -18.93
N VAL A 304 -18.23 0.96 -18.11
CA VAL A 304 -17.73 -0.42 -18.14
C VAL A 304 -17.86 -1.04 -19.55
N GLY A 305 -18.77 -0.53 -20.38
CA GLY A 305 -19.01 -0.99 -21.74
C GLY A 305 -17.87 -0.76 -22.73
N ARG A 306 -17.20 0.40 -22.72
CA ARG A 306 -16.18 0.72 -23.74
C ARG A 306 -14.87 -0.05 -23.52
N ALA A 307 -14.51 -0.28 -22.26
CA ALA A 307 -13.36 -1.11 -21.89
C ALA A 307 -13.59 -2.60 -22.25
N GLN A 308 -14.84 -3.09 -22.21
CA GLN A 308 -15.17 -4.46 -22.63
C GLN A 308 -15.11 -4.63 -24.16
N GLU A 309 -15.43 -3.58 -24.91
CA GLU A 309 -15.36 -3.56 -26.37
C GLU A 309 -13.91 -3.48 -26.86
N GLU A 310 -13.09 -2.60 -26.25
CA GLU A 310 -11.64 -2.54 -26.50
C GLU A 310 -10.90 -3.82 -26.08
N LEU A 311 -11.32 -4.49 -25.00
CA LEU A 311 -10.80 -5.82 -24.61
C LEU A 311 -11.24 -6.93 -25.57
N ARG A 312 -12.43 -6.83 -26.17
CA ARG A 312 -12.91 -7.77 -27.20
C ARG A 312 -12.12 -7.60 -28.49
N GLU A 313 -11.90 -6.37 -28.94
CA GLU A 313 -11.11 -6.06 -30.13
C GLU A 313 -9.64 -6.44 -29.94
N ALA A 314 -9.04 -6.14 -28.79
CA ALA A 314 -7.68 -6.58 -28.46
C ALA A 314 -7.57 -8.12 -28.37
N GLY A 315 -8.60 -8.78 -27.84
CA GLY A 315 -8.69 -10.25 -27.78
C GLY A 315 -8.90 -10.91 -29.15
N GLN A 316 -9.51 -10.20 -30.10
CA GLN A 316 -9.70 -10.65 -31.48
C GLN A 316 -8.43 -10.44 -32.30
N ALA A 317 -7.75 -9.30 -32.14
CA ALA A 317 -6.44 -9.04 -32.73
C ALA A 317 -5.36 -10.01 -32.23
N ALA A 318 -5.34 -10.33 -30.93
CA ALA A 318 -4.42 -11.33 -30.36
C ALA A 318 -4.71 -12.76 -30.85
N ARG A 319 -5.98 -13.09 -31.16
CA ARG A 319 -6.36 -14.37 -31.78
C ARG A 319 -5.89 -14.47 -33.23
N ILE A 320 -6.00 -13.38 -33.99
CA ILE A 320 -5.52 -13.31 -35.38
C ILE A 320 -3.99 -13.42 -35.41
N LEU A 321 -3.28 -12.69 -34.55
CA LEU A 321 -1.82 -12.81 -34.38
C LEU A 321 -1.40 -14.21 -33.91
N GLY A 322 -2.15 -14.84 -33.00
CA GLY A 322 -1.90 -16.22 -32.58
C GLY A 322 -2.09 -17.25 -33.70
N GLN A 323 -3.03 -17.04 -34.62
CA GLN A 323 -3.25 -17.90 -35.80
C GLN A 323 -2.20 -17.70 -36.89
N VAL A 324 -1.66 -16.48 -37.03
CA VAL A 324 -0.56 -16.17 -37.96
C VAL A 324 0.77 -16.74 -37.44
N VAL A 325 1.06 -16.59 -36.15
CA VAL A 325 2.29 -17.13 -35.52
C VAL A 325 2.26 -18.67 -35.45
N ALA A 326 1.09 -19.29 -35.30
CA ALA A 326 0.96 -20.75 -35.35
C ALA A 326 1.19 -21.35 -36.75
N ARG A 327 1.11 -20.54 -37.83
CA ARG A 327 1.37 -20.98 -39.20
C ARG A 327 2.84 -20.92 -39.61
N GLU A 328 3.70 -20.20 -38.89
CA GLU A 328 5.08 -19.90 -39.34
C GLU A 328 6.22 -20.53 -38.53
N VAL A 329 5.96 -21.37 -37.52
CA VAL A 329 7.05 -21.99 -36.73
C VAL A 329 7.08 -23.51 -36.87
N ARG A 330 7.88 -24.01 -37.82
CA ARG A 330 8.51 -25.35 -37.73
C ARG A 330 9.73 -25.27 -36.80
N PRO A 331 10.03 -26.29 -35.98
CA PRO A 331 11.07 -26.17 -34.96
C PRO A 331 12.45 -26.49 -35.54
N LEU A 332 13.42 -25.58 -35.31
CA LEU A 332 14.85 -25.88 -35.37
C LEU A 332 15.44 -25.59 -33.99
N GLY A 333 16.04 -26.61 -33.40
CA GLY A 333 16.57 -26.59 -32.04
C GLY A 333 17.99 -26.06 -31.92
N ALA A 334 18.48 -26.21 -30.68
CA ALA A 334 19.85 -26.11 -30.19
C ALA A 334 20.34 -24.74 -29.67
N ALA A 335 20.43 -24.70 -28.33
CA ALA A 335 21.54 -24.23 -27.50
C ALA A 335 22.16 -22.84 -27.73
N LEU A 336 22.14 -22.01 -26.67
CA LEU A 336 23.33 -21.33 -26.13
C LEU A 336 23.02 -20.68 -24.76
N LYS A 337 23.98 -20.80 -23.84
CA LYS A 337 24.01 -20.25 -22.47
C LYS A 337 24.70 -18.86 -22.44
N PRO A 338 24.62 -18.11 -21.31
CA PRO A 338 24.58 -16.64 -21.29
C PRO A 338 25.91 -15.95 -20.92
N GLN A 339 25.99 -14.64 -21.17
CA GLN A 339 26.96 -13.72 -20.56
C GLN A 339 26.31 -12.42 -20.06
N ALA A 340 26.99 -11.80 -19.09
CA ALA A 340 26.52 -10.78 -18.17
C ALA A 340 27.20 -9.41 -18.39
N SER A 341 26.53 -8.30 -17.99
CA SER A 341 27.16 -7.02 -17.60
C SER A 341 26.07 -6.05 -17.09
N GLN A 342 26.06 -5.59 -15.82
CA GLN A 342 26.76 -4.42 -15.20
C GLN A 342 25.80 -3.25 -14.86
N ARG A 343 25.39 -3.22 -13.58
CA ARG A 343 25.38 -2.14 -12.54
C ARG A 343 24.68 -0.75 -12.67
N PRO A 344 24.36 -0.09 -11.50
CA PRO A 344 23.18 0.79 -11.31
C PRO A 344 23.36 2.09 -10.46
N HIS A 345 22.22 2.79 -10.21
CA HIS A 345 21.78 3.58 -9.02
C HIS A 345 22.29 5.00 -8.69
N ALA A 346 21.33 5.89 -8.36
CA ALA A 346 21.39 6.81 -7.20
C ALA A 346 19.99 7.37 -6.83
N LEU A 347 19.51 7.18 -5.59
CA LEU A 347 18.59 8.09 -4.86
C LEU A 347 18.25 7.51 -3.46
N LEU A 348 18.74 8.16 -2.40
CA LEU A 348 18.26 8.02 -1.01
C LEU A 348 19.01 8.99 -0.10
N VAL A 349 18.39 10.10 0.33
CA VAL A 349 18.59 10.66 1.68
C VAL A 349 17.35 11.48 2.06
N ARG A 350 16.98 11.38 3.36
CA ARG A 350 16.17 12.32 4.18
C ARG A 350 14.70 11.92 4.44
N ARG A 351 14.52 11.04 5.42
CA ARG A 351 13.26 10.84 6.17
C ARG A 351 13.54 10.51 7.65
N GLU A 352 13.96 11.50 8.44
CA GLU A 352 14.18 11.31 9.88
C GLU A 352 13.43 12.29 10.80
N LEU A 353 12.65 13.26 10.30
CA LEU A 353 12.04 14.29 11.18
C LEU A 353 10.51 14.21 11.39
N SER A 354 9.77 13.32 10.72
CA SER A 354 8.31 13.23 10.90
C SER A 354 7.84 12.25 12.00
N ARG A 355 8.74 11.78 12.87
CA ARG A 355 8.49 10.64 13.78
C ARG A 355 7.83 10.96 15.12
N ARG A 356 7.70 12.23 15.57
CA ARG A 356 7.17 12.51 16.92
C ARG A 356 5.76 13.12 16.98
N HIS A 357 5.30 13.81 15.94
CA HIS A 357 4.01 14.53 16.02
C HIS A 357 2.76 13.71 15.64
N LEU A 358 2.89 12.60 14.93
CA LEU A 358 1.74 11.83 14.42
C LEU A 358 1.21 10.73 15.36
N ALA A 359 1.89 10.47 16.48
CA ALA A 359 1.48 9.42 17.43
C ALA A 359 0.47 9.90 18.47
N GLU A 360 0.40 11.20 18.77
CA GLU A 360 -0.40 11.72 19.88
C GLU A 360 -1.86 12.04 19.49
N HIS A 361 -2.16 12.33 18.22
CA HIS A 361 -3.52 12.69 17.79
C HIS A 361 -4.42 11.50 17.42
N SER A 362 -3.87 10.29 17.22
CA SER A 362 -4.69 9.11 16.85
C SER A 362 -5.52 8.55 18.00
N ALA A 363 -5.28 8.97 19.25
CA ALA A 363 -5.96 8.44 20.43
C ALA A 363 -7.30 9.14 20.75
N ILE A 364 -7.61 10.27 20.10
CA ILE A 364 -8.79 11.09 20.42
C ILE A 364 -10.02 10.72 19.55
N VAL A 365 -9.82 10.11 18.38
CA VAL A 365 -10.90 9.82 17.41
C VAL A 365 -11.53 8.42 17.58
N ASP A 366 -10.88 7.50 18.28
CA ASP A 366 -11.35 6.11 18.42
C ASP A 366 -12.52 5.93 19.44
N ARG A 367 -13.06 7.01 20.03
CA ARG A 367 -14.14 6.94 21.05
C ARG A 367 -15.57 7.01 20.51
N GLU A 368 -15.82 7.27 19.24
CA GLU A 368 -17.19 7.50 18.72
C GLU A 368 -17.78 6.38 17.85
N LEU A 369 -17.26 5.15 17.91
CA LEU A 369 -17.84 4.02 17.16
C LEU A 369 -18.33 2.83 18.00
N ASP A 370 -18.48 3.04 19.32
CA ASP A 370 -19.19 2.10 20.22
C ASP A 370 -20.67 2.52 20.43
N VAL A 371 -21.39 2.65 19.31
CA VAL A 371 -22.86 2.45 19.22
C VAL A 371 -23.21 1.67 17.95
#